data_AF-R9P5Y8-F1
#
_entry.id   AF-R9P5Y8-F1
#
_cell.length_a   1.000
_cell.length_b   1.000
_cell.length_c   1.000
_cell.angle_alpha   90.00
_cell.angle_beta   90.00
_cell.angle_gamma   90.00
#
_symmetry.space_group_name_H-M   'P 1'
#
loop_
_entity.id
_entity.type
_entity.pdbx_description
1 polymer ?
#
loop_
_entity_poly.entity_id
_entity_poly.type
_entity_poly.pdbx_seq_one_letter_code
_entity_poly.pdbx_strand_id
1 'polypeptide(L)'
;MKLDDDLAAALGSLTSNASANDVKPAFYSVPKLADMPSPSTSSGRSATLTPSGTKVPIRRTTKAEQEIIMTMALSGKKPLQIAEALGLKANTVSKFLERKKKKTLKNTDHEALQLLMQSSPPRQRGSR
;
A
#
# COMPACT_ATOMS: atom_id res chain seq x y z
N MET A 1 -7.30 -56.23 11.20
CA MET A 1 -7.64 -55.23 12.22
C MET A 1 -8.65 -54.30 11.59
N LYS A 2 -9.87 -54.28 12.12
CA LYS A 2 -10.99 -53.44 11.68
C LYS A 2 -10.86 -52.04 12.29
N LEU A 3 -11.19 -51.02 11.48
CA LEU A 3 -12.00 -49.80 11.73
C LEU A 3 -11.63 -48.98 12.99
N ASP A 4 -11.57 -47.64 13.01
CA ASP A 4 -12.58 -46.62 12.70
C ASP A 4 -11.81 -45.28 12.52
N ASP A 5 -12.06 -44.46 11.50
CA ASP A 5 -13.08 -43.39 11.46
C ASP A 5 -12.98 -42.38 12.63
N ASP A 6 -12.11 -41.38 12.50
CA ASP A 6 -12.27 -40.10 13.18
C ASP A 6 -11.65 -38.96 12.35
N LEU A 7 -12.35 -38.65 11.26
CA LEU A 7 -12.09 -37.54 10.36
C LEU A 7 -13.34 -36.65 10.32
N ALA A 8 -13.74 -36.01 11.43
CA ALA A 8 -14.73 -34.92 11.42
C ALA A 8 -14.92 -34.24 12.79
N ALA A 9 -14.07 -33.29 13.16
CA ALA A 9 -14.38 -32.15 14.04
C ALA A 9 -13.12 -31.26 14.10
N ALA A 10 -13.10 -29.95 13.91
CA ALA A 10 -14.15 -28.96 13.98
C ALA A 10 -13.82 -27.81 13.01
N LEU A 11 -14.68 -27.62 12.03
CA LEU A 11 -14.88 -26.32 11.40
C LEU A 11 -15.81 -25.51 12.31
N GLY A 12 -15.25 -24.54 13.03
CA GLY A 12 -15.98 -23.54 13.81
C GLY A 12 -14.96 -22.60 14.45
N SER A 13 -14.99 -21.28 14.30
CA SER A 13 -16.07 -20.39 13.92
C SER A 13 -15.47 -19.13 13.28
N LEU A 14 -15.99 -18.77 12.10
CA LEU A 14 -15.96 -17.39 11.64
C LEU A 14 -17.01 -16.61 12.44
N THR A 15 -16.60 -15.85 13.44
CA THR A 15 -17.44 -14.79 14.01
C THR A 15 -16.94 -13.45 13.53
N SER A 16 -17.81 -12.83 12.74
CA SER A 16 -17.73 -11.52 12.13
C SER A 16 -17.57 -10.38 13.15
N ASN A 17 -16.88 -9.33 12.67
CA ASN A 17 -17.21 -7.91 12.82
C ASN A 17 -18.21 -7.50 13.93
N ALA A 18 -17.73 -6.69 14.87
CA ALA A 18 -18.14 -5.29 15.04
C ALA A 18 -17.58 -4.77 16.37
N SER A 19 -16.60 -3.86 16.32
CA SER A 19 -16.36 -2.96 17.45
C SER A 19 -16.46 -1.54 16.93
N ALA A 20 -17.56 -0.91 17.33
CA ALA A 20 -17.92 0.45 17.05
C ALA A 20 -16.80 1.40 17.50
N ASN A 21 -16.26 2.17 16.56
CA ASN A 21 -15.53 3.38 16.91
C ASN A 21 -16.58 4.46 17.25
N ASP A 22 -16.81 4.62 18.55
CA ASP A 22 -17.59 5.71 19.14
C ASP A 22 -16.79 7.01 18.98
N VAL A 23 -16.91 7.64 17.81
CA VAL A 23 -16.29 8.95 17.54
C VAL A 23 -17.31 10.03 17.87
N LYS A 24 -17.29 10.52 19.11
CA LYS A 24 -17.91 11.79 19.47
C LYS A 24 -17.22 12.91 18.68
N PRO A 25 -17.93 13.72 17.89
CA PRO A 25 -17.37 14.96 17.39
C PRO A 25 -17.26 15.95 18.56
N ALA A 26 -16.09 16.03 19.17
CA ALA A 26 -15.77 17.14 20.06
C ALA A 26 -15.75 18.43 19.22
N PHE A 27 -16.82 19.21 19.31
CA PHE A 27 -16.83 20.60 18.86
C PHE A 27 -15.85 21.37 19.74
N TYR A 28 -14.62 21.56 19.26
CA TYR A 28 -13.69 22.50 19.87
C TYR A 28 -14.12 23.91 19.45
N SER A 29 -14.87 24.57 20.33
CA SER A 29 -15.03 26.03 20.28
C SER A 29 -13.66 26.65 20.53
N VAL A 30 -13.04 27.14 19.46
CA VAL A 30 -11.76 27.84 19.53
C VAL A 30 -12.02 29.23 20.12
N PRO A 31 -11.44 29.60 21.28
CA PRO A 31 -11.52 30.96 21.76
C PRO A 31 -10.78 31.87 20.78
N LYS A 32 -11.48 32.89 20.29
CA LYS A 32 -10.96 33.97 19.46
C LYS A 32 -10.01 34.81 20.33
N LEU A 33 -8.76 34.40 20.45
CA LEU A 33 -7.71 35.24 21.00
C LEU A 33 -7.43 36.39 20.02
N ALA A 34 -7.63 37.58 20.53
CA ALA A 34 -7.32 38.84 19.89
C ALA A 34 -5.84 38.95 19.52
N ASP A 35 -5.61 39.66 18.41
CA ASP A 35 -4.43 40.48 18.09
C ASP A 35 -3.12 40.14 18.82
N MET A 36 -2.32 39.29 18.18
CA MET A 36 -0.88 39.25 18.42
C MET A 36 -0.17 39.94 17.24
N PRO A 37 0.72 40.92 17.50
CA PRO A 37 1.42 41.63 16.44
C PRO A 37 2.30 40.67 15.65
N SER A 38 2.05 40.67 14.34
CA SER A 38 2.78 39.93 13.32
C SER A 38 4.28 40.19 13.43
N PRO A 39 5.14 39.19 13.76
CA PRO A 39 6.56 39.36 13.51
C PRO A 39 6.71 39.43 12.00
N SER A 40 7.17 40.58 11.53
CA SER A 40 7.54 40.80 10.13
C SER A 40 8.55 39.71 9.74
N THR A 41 8.08 38.62 9.15
CA THR A 41 8.93 37.65 8.49
C THR A 41 9.45 38.36 7.26
N SER A 42 10.56 39.08 7.45
CA SER A 42 11.44 39.51 6.39
C SER A 42 11.71 38.28 5.55
N SER A 43 11.05 38.24 4.39
CA SER A 43 11.27 37.25 3.35
C SER A 43 12.62 37.56 2.71
N GLY A 44 13.67 37.38 3.51
CA GLY A 44 15.03 37.24 3.06
C GLY A 44 15.09 35.89 2.38
N ARG A 45 14.78 35.87 1.08
CA ARG A 45 15.23 34.81 0.20
C ARG A 45 16.76 34.85 0.23
N SER A 46 17.36 34.21 1.22
CA SER A 46 18.74 33.75 1.12
C SER A 46 18.75 32.81 -0.07
N ALA A 47 19.17 33.35 -1.21
CA ALA A 47 19.64 32.58 -2.33
C ALA A 47 20.85 31.80 -1.83
N THR A 48 20.60 30.64 -1.22
CA THR A 48 21.63 29.63 -1.00
C THR A 48 22.09 29.23 -2.39
N LEU A 49 23.18 29.84 -2.84
CA LEU A 49 23.97 29.43 -3.98
C LEU A 49 24.44 28.00 -3.69
N THR A 50 23.61 27.00 -4.00
CA THR A 50 24.03 25.62 -3.95
C THR A 50 25.05 25.43 -5.07
N PRO A 51 26.30 25.06 -4.76
CA PRO A 51 27.30 24.83 -5.77
C PRO A 51 26.85 23.69 -6.69
N SER A 52 26.85 23.98 -7.99
CA SER A 52 27.34 23.09 -9.03
C SER A 52 26.91 21.61 -8.96
N GLY A 53 25.81 21.29 -9.64
CA GLY A 53 25.80 20.30 -10.73
C GLY A 53 26.23 18.85 -10.46
N THR A 54 26.41 18.40 -9.23
CA THR A 54 26.69 16.99 -8.94
C THR A 54 25.38 16.21 -8.84
N LYS A 55 25.01 15.54 -9.94
CA LYS A 55 23.85 14.63 -10.00
C LYS A 55 24.05 13.51 -8.97
N VAL A 56 23.42 13.63 -7.80
CA VAL A 56 23.45 12.56 -6.80
C VAL A 56 22.82 11.30 -7.41
N PRO A 57 23.52 10.16 -7.43
CA PRO A 57 22.98 8.93 -8.00
C PRO A 57 21.70 8.53 -7.25
N ILE A 58 20.62 8.30 -8.00
CA ILE A 58 19.35 7.86 -7.43
C ILE A 58 19.54 6.44 -6.91
N ARG A 59 19.52 6.26 -5.58
CA ARG A 59 19.54 4.93 -4.95
C ARG A 59 18.33 4.12 -5.41
N ARG A 60 18.58 2.92 -5.94
CA ARG A 60 17.55 1.93 -6.26
C ARG A 60 17.54 0.84 -5.19
N THR A 61 16.36 0.32 -4.89
CA THR A 61 16.22 -0.85 -4.01
C THR A 61 16.76 -2.09 -4.73
N THR A 62 17.69 -2.80 -4.10
CA THR A 62 18.26 -4.05 -4.59
C THR A 62 17.21 -5.16 -4.62
N LYS A 63 17.46 -6.25 -5.35
CA LYS A 63 16.52 -7.38 -5.41
C LYS A 63 16.29 -8.02 -4.03
N ALA A 64 17.36 -8.19 -3.25
CA ALA A 64 17.27 -8.70 -1.88
C ALA A 64 16.43 -7.78 -0.97
N GLU A 65 16.64 -6.46 -1.03
CA GLU A 65 15.81 -5.50 -0.28
C GLU A 65 14.33 -5.61 -0.68
N GLN A 66 14.02 -5.79 -1.97
CA GLN A 66 12.65 -5.93 -2.47
C GLN A 66 11.94 -7.19 -1.94
N GLU A 67 12.66 -8.31 -1.87
CA GLU A 67 12.13 -9.56 -1.31
C GLU A 67 11.81 -9.40 0.18
N ILE A 68 12.70 -8.79 0.95
CA ILE A 68 12.48 -8.53 2.38
C ILE A 68 11.27 -7.59 2.58
N ILE A 69 11.16 -6.52 1.79
CA ILE A 69 10.01 -5.59 1.85
C ILE A 69 8.70 -6.36 1.61
N MET A 70 8.66 -7.24 0.61
CA MET A 70 7.47 -8.06 0.31
C MET A 70 7.14 -9.01 1.47
N THR A 71 8.12 -9.78 1.97
CA THR A 71 7.90 -10.74 3.04
C THR A 71 7.41 -10.07 4.32
N MET A 72 8.00 -8.93 4.72
CA MET A 72 7.55 -8.18 5.90
C MET A 72 6.15 -7.57 5.70
N ALA A 73 5.85 -7.07 4.50
CA ALA A 73 4.53 -6.54 4.19
C ALA A 73 3.44 -7.62 4.23
N LEU A 74 3.73 -8.82 3.72
CA LEU A 74 2.83 -9.99 3.83
C LEU A 74 2.62 -10.43 5.29
N SER A 75 3.63 -10.21 6.13
CA SER A 75 3.55 -10.43 7.58
C SER A 75 2.79 -9.32 8.33
N GLY A 76 2.21 -8.33 7.62
CA GLY A 76 1.43 -7.24 8.20
C GLY A 76 2.24 -6.10 8.82
N LYS A 77 3.56 -6.02 8.58
CA LYS A 77 4.40 -4.94 9.12
C LYS A 77 4.08 -3.61 8.44
N LYS A 78 4.12 -2.51 9.22
CA LYS A 78 3.91 -1.14 8.69
C LYS A 78 5.13 -0.68 7.88
N PRO A 79 4.96 0.17 6.85
CA PRO A 79 6.08 0.68 6.04
C PRO A 79 7.19 1.37 6.85
N LEU A 80 6.83 2.03 7.96
CA LEU A 80 7.80 2.64 8.89
C LEU A 80 8.73 1.59 9.50
N GLN A 81 8.19 0.46 9.99
CA GLN A 81 8.97 -0.61 10.60
C GLN A 81 9.89 -1.31 9.59
N ILE A 82 9.40 -1.52 8.37
CA ILE A 82 10.20 -2.11 7.27
C ILE A 82 11.35 -1.17 6.90
N ALA A 83 11.09 0.13 6.88
CA ALA A 83 12.08 1.15 6.55
C ALA A 83 13.17 1.25 7.63
N GLU A 84 12.80 1.19 8.91
CA GLU A 84 13.74 1.11 10.03
C GLU A 84 14.63 -0.13 9.93
N ALA A 85 14.07 -1.30 9.62
CA ALA A 85 14.82 -2.55 9.49
C ALA A 85 15.84 -2.54 8.34
N LEU A 86 15.58 -1.79 7.25
CA LEU A 86 16.42 -1.78 6.05
C LEU A 86 17.26 -0.49 5.89
N GLY A 87 17.15 0.47 6.81
CA GLY A 87 17.78 1.78 6.65
C GLY A 87 17.30 2.54 5.41
N LEU A 88 16.01 2.44 5.10
CA LEU A 88 15.35 3.12 3.98
C LEU A 88 14.43 4.24 4.48
N LYS A 89 13.99 5.11 3.57
CA LYS A 89 12.91 6.06 3.86
C LYS A 89 11.57 5.35 3.78
N ALA A 90 10.67 5.56 4.75
CA ALA A 90 9.33 4.97 4.75
C ALA A 90 8.53 5.29 3.48
N ASN A 91 8.68 6.50 2.93
CA ASN A 91 8.06 6.90 1.66
C ASN A 91 8.51 5.99 0.49
N THR A 92 9.79 5.58 0.47
CA THR A 92 10.30 4.65 -0.55
C THR A 92 9.60 3.30 -0.48
N VAL A 93 9.40 2.77 0.73
CA VAL A 93 8.69 1.50 0.95
C VAL A 93 7.21 1.63 0.56
N SER A 94 6.53 2.69 0.97
CA SER A 94 5.14 2.95 0.59
C SER A 94 4.97 3.03 -0.93
N LYS A 95 5.82 3.80 -1.61
CA LYS A 95 5.79 3.90 -3.08
C LYS A 95 6.12 2.59 -3.78
N PHE A 96 7.02 1.79 -3.20
CA PHE A 96 7.34 0.46 -3.72
C PHE A 96 6.12 -0.46 -3.67
N LEU A 97 5.44 -0.54 -2.52
CA LEU A 97 4.24 -1.35 -2.35
C LEU A 97 3.08 -0.89 -3.24
N GLU A 98 2.84 0.42 -3.35
CA GLU A 98 1.85 0.99 -4.27
C GLU A 98 2.12 0.57 -5.73
N ARG A 99 3.37 0.70 -6.18
CA ARG A 99 3.76 0.30 -7.55
C ARG A 99 3.58 -1.20 -7.76
N LYS A 100 3.94 -2.01 -6.77
CA LYS A 100 3.80 -3.47 -6.86
C LYS A 100 2.33 -3.86 -6.94
N LYS A 101 1.48 -3.31 -6.06
CA LYS A 101 0.02 -3.50 -6.07
C LYS A 101 -0.61 -3.10 -7.41
N LYS A 102 -0.23 -1.92 -7.93
CA LYS A 102 -0.69 -1.43 -9.23
C LYS A 102 -0.27 -2.34 -10.39
N LYS A 103 0.93 -2.93 -10.33
CA LYS A 103 1.41 -3.87 -11.36
C LYS A 103 0.62 -5.18 -11.33
N THR A 104 0.33 -5.72 -10.14
CA THR A 104 -0.51 -6.92 -10.01
C THR A 104 -1.92 -6.70 -10.55
N LEU A 105 -2.57 -5.58 -10.19
CA LEU A 105 -3.92 -5.27 -10.66
C LEU A 105 -4.02 -5.24 -12.19
N LYS A 106 -3.09 -4.52 -12.83
CA LYS A 106 -3.06 -4.43 -14.30
C LYS A 106 -2.85 -5.77 -15.00
N ASN A 107 -2.14 -6.70 -14.36
CA ASN A 107 -1.89 -8.01 -14.94
C ASN A 107 -3.09 -8.94 -14.77
N THR A 108 -3.75 -8.92 -13.60
CA THR A 108 -4.99 -9.67 -13.38
C THR A 108 -6.12 -9.21 -14.29
N ASP A 109 -6.20 -7.91 -14.57
CA ASP A 109 -7.21 -7.36 -15.48
C ASP A 109 -7.00 -7.88 -16.92
N HIS A 110 -5.75 -8.04 -17.35
CA HIS A 110 -5.43 -8.58 -18.67
C HIS A 110 -5.78 -10.07 -18.81
N GLU A 111 -5.50 -10.90 -17.81
CA GLU A 111 -5.91 -12.31 -17.83
C GLU A 111 -7.43 -12.47 -17.78
N ALA A 112 -8.11 -11.68 -16.93
CA ALA A 112 -9.56 -11.70 -16.85
C ALA A 112 -10.22 -11.31 -18.18
N LEU A 113 -9.69 -10.29 -18.88
CA LEU A 113 -10.14 -9.91 -20.22
C LEU A 113 -9.83 -10.97 -21.27
N GLN A 114 -8.68 -11.65 -21.17
CA GLN A 114 -8.31 -12.70 -22.12
C GLN A 114 -9.22 -13.94 -21.98
N LEU A 115 -9.54 -14.33 -20.75
CA LEU A 115 -10.54 -15.37 -20.47
C LEU A 115 -11.93 -14.97 -20.98
N LEU A 116 -12.34 -13.72 -20.79
CA LEU A 116 -13.62 -13.21 -21.31
C LEU A 116 -13.66 -13.27 -22.84
N MET A 117 -12.58 -12.89 -23.52
CA MET A 117 -12.48 -12.95 -24.99
C MET A 117 -12.46 -14.39 -25.52
N GLN A 118 -11.81 -15.33 -24.81
CA GLN A 118 -11.77 -16.75 -25.21
C GLN A 118 -13.07 -17.51 -24.94
N SER A 119 -13.95 -16.98 -24.09
CA SER A 119 -15.26 -17.59 -23.80
C SER A 119 -16.33 -17.34 -24.87
N SER A 120 -16.02 -16.57 -25.93
CA SER A 120 -16.95 -16.38 -27.05
C SER A 120 -16.99 -17.66 -27.91
N PRO A 121 -18.13 -18.38 -27.98
CA PRO A 121 -18.21 -19.62 -28.73
C PRO A 121 -18.04 -19.35 -30.22
N PRO A 122 -17.35 -20.22 -30.97
CA PRO A 122 -17.18 -20.05 -32.41
C PRO A 122 -18.56 -20.03 -33.07
N ARG A 123 -18.91 -18.89 -33.69
CA ARG A 123 -20.11 -18.78 -34.53
C ARG A 123 -20.02 -19.85 -35.60
N GLN A 124 -20.88 -20.86 -35.54
CA GLN A 124 -21.02 -21.85 -36.61
C GLN A 124 -21.44 -21.11 -37.87
N ARG A 125 -20.48 -21.00 -38.80
CA ARG A 125 -20.71 -20.48 -40.13
C ARG A 125 -21.41 -21.60 -40.90
N GLY A 126 -22.74 -21.51 -40.97
CA GLY A 126 -23.56 -22.48 -41.69
C GLY A 126 -23.11 -22.57 -43.15
N SER A 127 -22.72 -23.77 -43.56
CA SER A 127 -22.51 -24.12 -44.96
C SER A 127 -23.86 -24.30 -45.63
N ARG A 128 -24.13 -23.48 -46.65
CA ARG A 128 -25.10 -23.76 -47.70
C ARG A 128 -24.35 -23.83 -49.01
#